data_AF-A0A925KPH1-F1
#
_entry.id   AF-A0A925KPH1-F1
#
_cell.length_a   1.000
_cell.length_b   1.000
_cell.length_c   1.000
_cell.angle_alpha   90.00
_cell.angle_beta   90.00
_cell.angle_gamma   90.00
#
_symmetry.space_group_name_H-M   'P 1'
#
loop_
_entity.id
_entity.type
_entity.pdbx_description
1 polymer ?
#
loop_
_entity_poly.entity_id
_entity_poly.type
_entity_poly.pdbx_seq_one_letter_code
_entity_poly.pdbx_strand_id
1 'polypeptide(L)'
;MAAENNRSHHMTSHDEAEIVDLMRAARAKARGYADFFLWSTDRDIEEWGVITSLAESLQLDGALFFSQLRRRGRPNDPPDCEALGSSGRIAIEVTELVDEDAIRAYKRGNSYSWADWTKEKFLSSLSALIASKDQRFPLLKEPPYEGGYVVIVHTDEPMLPFGAVNRFLTGHSFEKPKHVDRAFLLLSYDPALQRCPYFELAFKG
;
A
#
# COMPACT_ATOMS: atom_id res chain seq x y z
N MET A 1 -19.55 -6.61 41.90
CA MET A 1 -18.14 -6.22 41.68
C MET A 1 -17.51 -7.36 40.91
N ALA A 2 -17.04 -7.24 39.67
CA ALA A 2 -16.34 -6.12 39.04
C ALA A 2 -16.85 -5.85 37.62
N ALA A 3 -16.84 -4.58 37.22
CA ALA A 3 -16.98 -4.16 35.84
C ALA A 3 -15.58 -4.07 35.24
N GLU A 4 -15.31 -4.88 34.20
CA GLU A 4 -14.07 -4.81 33.43
C GLU A 4 -14.12 -3.61 32.48
N ASN A 5 -13.12 -2.74 32.64
CA ASN A 5 -12.89 -1.54 31.88
C ASN A 5 -12.45 -1.91 30.45
N ASN A 6 -13.39 -1.99 29.51
CA ASN A 6 -13.07 -2.06 28.10
C ASN A 6 -12.73 -0.64 27.60
N ARG A 7 -11.47 -0.23 27.76
CA ARG A 7 -10.97 0.99 27.10
C ARG A 7 -10.68 0.64 25.65
N SER A 8 -11.63 0.92 24.76
CA SER A 8 -11.30 1.18 23.37
C SER A 8 -10.30 2.33 23.34
N HIS A 9 -9.04 2.04 22.98
CA HIS A 9 -8.06 3.08 22.70
C HIS A 9 -8.50 3.77 21.40
N HIS A 10 -9.28 4.84 21.56
CA HIS A 10 -9.60 5.74 20.48
C HIS A 10 -8.36 6.62 20.25
N MET A 11 -7.60 6.27 19.21
CA MET A 11 -6.39 6.98 18.81
C MET A 11 -6.77 8.32 18.19
N THR A 12 -6.16 9.40 18.67
CA THR A 12 -6.46 10.78 18.29
C THR A 12 -5.62 11.22 17.09
N SER A 13 -5.98 12.35 16.45
CA SER A 13 -5.18 12.93 15.36
C SER A 13 -3.76 13.35 15.79
N HIS A 14 -3.53 13.56 17.09
CA HIS A 14 -2.20 13.80 17.64
C HIS A 14 -1.36 12.52 17.65
N ASP A 15 -1.98 11.40 18.01
CA ASP A 15 -1.35 10.08 18.00
C ASP A 15 -1.01 9.65 16.55
N GLU A 16 -1.85 10.00 15.57
CA GLU A 16 -1.56 9.74 14.15
C GLU A 16 -0.31 10.48 13.65
N ALA A 17 -0.12 11.74 14.05
CA ALA A 17 1.06 12.52 13.69
C ALA A 17 2.34 11.94 14.32
N GLU A 18 2.26 11.54 15.61
CA GLU A 18 3.37 10.90 16.30
C GLU A 18 3.73 9.54 15.68
N ILE A 19 2.73 8.76 15.25
CA ILE A 19 2.93 7.52 14.50
C ILE A 19 3.62 7.77 13.16
N VAL A 20 3.22 8.80 12.42
CA VAL A 20 3.88 9.16 11.15
C VAL A 20 5.34 9.53 11.37
N ASP A 21 5.66 10.25 12.44
CA ASP A 21 7.04 10.59 12.77
C ASP A 21 7.85 9.36 13.23
N LEU A 22 7.23 8.45 13.99
CA LEU A 22 7.83 7.14 14.32
C LEU A 22 8.09 6.30 13.07
N MET A 23 7.17 6.29 12.10
CA MET A 23 7.37 5.64 10.80
C MET A 23 8.56 6.26 10.07
N ARG A 24 8.63 7.60 9.97
CA ARG A 24 9.77 8.28 9.33
C ARG A 24 11.10 7.94 10.00
N ALA A 25 11.13 7.82 11.33
CA ALA A 25 12.32 7.40 12.06
C ALA A 25 12.67 5.91 11.85
N ALA A 26 11.68 5.03 11.69
CA ALA A 26 11.87 3.62 11.36
C ALA A 26 12.39 3.41 9.92
N ARG A 27 11.98 4.25 8.95
CA ARG A 27 12.51 4.26 7.56
C ARG A 27 14.03 4.39 7.53
N ALA A 28 14.65 5.08 8.50
CA ALA A 28 16.09 5.24 8.62
C ALA A 28 16.83 4.00 9.18
N LYS A 29 16.10 2.98 9.66
CA LYS A 29 16.64 1.84 10.44
C LYS A 29 16.39 0.44 9.86
N ALA A 30 15.68 0.30 8.73
CA ALA A 30 15.31 -1.02 8.20
C ALA A 30 16.55 -1.90 7.90
N ARG A 31 16.59 -3.11 8.49
CA ARG A 31 17.75 -4.04 8.54
C ARG A 31 17.36 -5.52 8.37
N GLY A 32 16.46 -5.86 7.45
CA GLY A 32 16.10 -7.25 7.11
C GLY A 32 15.39 -7.42 5.75
N TYR A 33 14.95 -8.64 5.42
CA TYR A 33 14.31 -8.99 4.13
C TYR A 33 12.87 -8.48 4.14
N ALA A 34 12.51 -7.58 3.22
CA ALA A 34 11.15 -7.09 3.05
C ALA A 34 10.49 -6.57 4.36
N ASP A 35 11.27 -5.82 5.16
CA ASP A 35 10.80 -5.25 6.44
C ASP A 35 10.58 -3.73 6.38
N PHE A 36 10.68 -3.11 5.20
CA PHE A 36 10.60 -1.67 5.10
C PHE A 36 9.20 -1.16 5.45
N PHE A 37 8.12 -1.89 5.16
CA PHE A 37 6.75 -1.47 5.53
C PHE A 37 6.24 -2.10 6.82
N LEU A 38 6.97 -3.08 7.40
CA LEU A 38 6.64 -3.75 8.65
C LEU A 38 6.94 -2.86 9.89
N TRP A 39 6.28 -1.71 9.98
CA TRP A 39 6.47 -0.72 11.03
C TRP A 39 5.75 -1.03 12.33
N SER A 40 4.72 -1.88 12.28
CA SER A 40 3.89 -2.23 13.42
C SER A 40 3.36 -3.65 13.27
N THR A 41 3.08 -4.31 14.38
CA THR A 41 2.24 -5.53 14.37
C THR A 41 0.78 -5.23 14.05
N ASP A 42 0.40 -3.95 14.08
CA ASP A 42 -0.92 -3.46 13.68
C ASP A 42 -0.92 -3.15 12.18
N ARG A 43 -1.61 -4.00 11.43
CA ARG A 43 -1.78 -3.87 9.98
C ARG A 43 -2.45 -2.57 9.56
N ASP A 44 -3.39 -2.06 10.37
CA ASP A 44 -4.08 -0.82 10.03
C ASP A 44 -3.13 0.40 10.11
N ILE A 45 -2.08 0.31 10.96
CA ILE A 45 -0.99 1.30 11.04
C ILE A 45 -0.10 1.21 9.79
N GLU A 46 0.25 0.00 9.37
CA GLU A 46 1.04 -0.22 8.16
C GLU A 46 0.33 0.32 6.91
N GLU A 47 -0.93 -0.03 6.71
CA GLU A 47 -1.74 0.42 5.57
C GLU A 47 -1.83 1.95 5.52
N TRP A 48 -2.02 2.60 6.68
CA TRP A 48 -2.00 4.06 6.79
C TRP A 48 -0.66 4.68 6.37
N GLY A 49 0.44 4.10 6.84
CA GLY A 49 1.76 4.61 6.53
C GLY A 49 2.10 4.43 5.05
N VAL A 50 1.65 3.35 4.40
CA VAL A 50 1.79 3.15 2.95
C VAL A 50 1.09 4.28 2.19
N ILE A 51 -0.17 4.57 2.51
CA ILE A 51 -0.94 5.61 1.82
C ILE A 51 -0.33 6.99 2.07
N THR A 52 0.10 7.26 3.31
CA THR A 52 0.78 8.52 3.66
C THR A 52 2.07 8.69 2.85
N SER A 53 2.86 7.62 2.69
CA SER A 53 4.10 7.63 1.88
C SER A 53 3.82 7.93 0.40
N LEU A 54 2.75 7.35 -0.15
CA LEU A 54 2.30 7.64 -1.50
C LEU A 54 1.82 9.10 -1.62
N ALA A 55 1.04 9.59 -0.65
CA ALA A 55 0.55 10.96 -0.64
C ALA A 55 1.70 11.99 -0.60
N GLU A 56 2.71 11.77 0.25
CA GLU A 56 3.94 12.58 0.29
C GLU A 56 4.62 12.63 -1.09
N SER A 57 4.73 11.48 -1.76
CA SER A 57 5.41 11.37 -3.04
C SER A 57 4.60 12.00 -4.20
N LEU A 58 3.29 11.78 -4.23
CA LEU A 58 2.36 12.45 -5.16
C LEU A 58 2.36 13.97 -4.96
N GLN A 59 2.44 14.44 -3.71
CA GLN A 59 2.48 15.86 -3.39
C GLN A 59 3.74 16.53 -3.92
N LEU A 60 4.89 15.86 -3.83
CA LEU A 60 6.16 16.34 -4.40
C LEU A 60 6.10 16.46 -5.92
N ASP A 61 5.36 15.57 -6.59
CA ASP A 61 5.15 15.60 -8.04
C ASP A 61 3.97 16.50 -8.47
N GLY A 62 3.30 17.18 -7.54
CA GLY A 62 2.12 18.01 -7.82
C GLY A 62 0.91 17.21 -8.32
N ALA A 63 0.89 15.90 -8.10
CA ALA A 63 -0.09 14.94 -8.59
C ALA A 63 -1.08 14.45 -7.53
N LEU A 64 -1.02 14.99 -6.30
CA LEU A 64 -1.93 14.63 -5.22
C LEU A 64 -3.37 14.96 -5.62
N PHE A 65 -4.24 13.96 -5.57
CA PHE A 65 -5.62 14.03 -6.08
C PHE A 65 -6.69 13.84 -4.99
N PHE A 66 -6.27 13.72 -3.74
CA PHE A 66 -7.14 13.52 -2.60
C PHE A 66 -6.66 14.33 -1.40
N SER A 67 -7.57 14.52 -0.45
CA SER A 67 -7.34 15.20 0.82
C SER A 67 -8.10 14.49 1.93
N GLN A 68 -7.99 14.96 3.18
CA GLN A 68 -8.75 14.41 4.32
C GLN A 68 -8.66 12.87 4.42
N LEU A 69 -7.45 12.34 4.27
CA LEU A 69 -7.20 10.91 4.42
C LEU A 69 -7.67 10.46 5.82
N ARG A 70 -8.36 9.33 5.89
CA ARG A 70 -8.87 8.74 7.14
C ARG A 70 -8.72 7.23 7.12
N ARG A 71 -8.25 6.67 8.24
CA ARG A 71 -8.27 5.23 8.46
C ARG A 71 -9.71 4.76 8.69
N ARG A 72 -10.04 3.62 8.13
CA ARG A 72 -11.25 2.87 8.52
C ARG A 72 -10.92 1.92 9.64
N GLY A 73 -9.87 1.11 9.41
CA GLY A 73 -9.41 0.05 10.31
C GLY A 73 -10.48 -0.99 10.58
N ARG A 74 -10.13 -2.04 11.33
CA ARG A 74 -11.11 -3.07 11.73
C ARG A 74 -12.02 -2.56 12.85
N PRO A 75 -13.34 -2.89 12.83
CA PRO A 75 -14.03 -3.77 11.87
C PRO A 75 -14.71 -2.99 10.72
N ASN A 76 -14.25 -1.78 10.38
CA ASN A 76 -14.88 -0.89 9.40
C ASN A 76 -14.32 -1.05 7.98
N ASP A 77 -13.37 -1.98 7.79
CA ASP A 77 -12.80 -2.44 6.53
C ASP A 77 -13.71 -3.49 5.83
N PRO A 78 -13.81 -3.50 4.49
CA PRO A 78 -13.22 -2.55 3.54
C PRO A 78 -14.06 -1.26 3.34
N PRO A 79 -13.48 -0.16 2.82
CA PRO A 79 -12.08 -0.03 2.38
C PRO A 79 -11.12 0.06 3.57
N ASP A 80 -9.82 -0.08 3.31
CA ASP A 80 -8.78 -0.01 4.36
C ASP A 80 -8.66 1.46 4.85
N CYS A 81 -8.73 2.40 3.91
CA CYS A 81 -8.80 3.84 4.16
C CYS A 81 -9.78 4.53 3.21
N GLU A 82 -10.14 5.77 3.55
CA GLU A 82 -10.90 6.65 2.67
C GLU A 82 -10.24 8.04 2.60
N ALA A 83 -10.54 8.76 1.53
CA ALA A 83 -10.12 10.14 1.35
C ALA A 83 -11.19 10.95 0.60
N LEU A 84 -11.04 12.27 0.54
CA LEU A 84 -11.89 13.16 -0.23
C LEU A 84 -11.21 13.55 -1.54
N GLY A 85 -11.78 13.11 -2.67
CA GLY A 85 -11.41 13.55 -4.01
C GLY A 85 -12.29 14.71 -4.51
N SER A 86 -12.03 15.18 -5.73
CA SER A 86 -12.81 16.26 -6.36
C SER A 86 -14.29 15.92 -6.57
N SER A 87 -14.59 14.63 -6.78
CA SER A 87 -15.94 14.15 -7.10
C SER A 87 -16.65 13.48 -5.93
N GLY A 88 -16.02 13.41 -4.75
CA GLY A 88 -16.58 12.75 -3.57
C GLY A 88 -15.58 11.87 -2.83
N ARG A 89 -16.09 11.00 -1.95
CA ARG A 89 -15.27 10.06 -1.18
C ARG A 89 -14.61 9.03 -2.10
N ILE A 90 -13.33 8.76 -1.85
CA ILE A 90 -12.53 7.74 -2.53
C ILE A 90 -12.35 6.57 -1.55
N ALA A 91 -12.61 5.35 -2.03
CA ALA A 91 -12.25 4.13 -1.31
C ALA A 91 -10.82 3.74 -1.67
N ILE A 92 -9.98 3.43 -0.67
CA ILE A 92 -8.58 3.06 -0.87
C ILE A 92 -8.31 1.70 -0.23
N GLU A 93 -7.77 0.77 -1.02
CA GLU A 93 -7.32 -0.55 -0.57
C GLU A 93 -5.81 -0.66 -0.69
N VAL A 94 -5.19 -1.30 0.30
CA VAL A 94 -3.76 -1.52 0.36
C VAL A 94 -3.47 -3.01 0.30
N THR A 95 -2.45 -3.38 -0.46
CA THR A 95 -1.94 -4.74 -0.51
C THR A 95 -0.45 -4.78 -0.76
N GLU A 96 0.18 -5.87 -0.40
CA GLU A 96 1.60 -6.07 -0.56
C GLU A 96 1.91 -6.98 -1.76
N LEU A 97 2.95 -6.65 -2.52
CA LEU A 97 3.58 -7.52 -3.50
C LEU A 97 4.87 -8.09 -2.90
N VAL A 98 4.81 -9.38 -2.59
CA VAL A 98 5.92 -10.19 -2.09
C VAL A 98 5.94 -11.55 -2.76
N ASP A 99 7.10 -12.20 -2.73
CA ASP A 99 7.26 -13.59 -3.13
C ASP A 99 6.97 -14.52 -1.94
N GLU A 100 5.79 -15.13 -1.94
CA GLU A 100 5.38 -16.07 -0.90
C GLU A 100 6.33 -17.28 -0.77
N ASP A 101 6.96 -17.73 -1.86
CA ASP A 101 7.92 -18.83 -1.83
C ASP A 101 9.22 -18.42 -1.15
N ALA A 102 9.72 -17.22 -1.45
CA ALA A 102 10.89 -16.65 -0.77
C ALA A 102 10.63 -16.46 0.73
N ILE A 103 9.46 -15.93 1.10
CA ILE A 103 9.05 -15.81 2.51
C ILE A 103 9.01 -17.20 3.19
N ARG A 104 8.43 -18.20 2.53
CA ARG A 104 8.37 -19.58 3.06
C ARG A 104 9.76 -20.20 3.22
N ALA A 105 10.66 -19.96 2.27
CA ALA A 105 12.04 -20.45 2.32
C ALA A 105 12.85 -19.77 3.45
N TYR A 106 12.70 -18.45 3.60
CA TYR A 106 13.32 -17.69 4.68
C TYR A 106 12.86 -18.17 6.06
N LYS A 107 11.55 -18.36 6.25
CA LYS A 107 10.97 -18.92 7.50
C LYS A 107 11.47 -20.34 7.82
N ARG A 108 11.95 -21.10 6.83
CA ARG A 108 12.55 -22.43 7.00
C ARG A 108 14.06 -22.37 7.24
N GLY A 109 14.64 -21.18 7.42
CA GLY A 109 16.06 -20.98 7.70
C GLY A 109 16.95 -20.90 6.46
N ASN A 110 16.38 -20.87 5.25
CA ASN A 110 17.16 -20.66 4.03
C ASN A 110 17.25 -19.16 3.70
N SER A 111 18.15 -18.47 4.40
CA SER A 111 18.33 -17.01 4.29
C SER A 111 18.90 -16.51 2.96
N TYR A 112 19.31 -17.41 2.06
CA TYR A 112 19.87 -17.06 0.75
C TYR A 112 18.88 -17.20 -0.41
N SER A 113 17.65 -17.64 -0.14
CA SER A 113 16.61 -17.81 -1.15
C SER A 113 15.86 -16.51 -1.41
N TRP A 114 16.50 -15.58 -2.12
CA TRP A 114 15.84 -14.36 -2.60
C TRP A 114 14.85 -14.67 -3.72
N ALA A 115 13.79 -13.90 -3.80
CA ALA A 115 12.85 -13.95 -4.91
C ALA A 115 13.56 -13.65 -6.24
N ASP A 116 13.49 -14.57 -7.20
CA ASP A 116 13.85 -14.28 -8.58
C ASP A 116 12.62 -13.69 -9.29
N TRP A 117 12.72 -12.40 -9.62
CA TRP A 117 11.66 -11.62 -10.26
C TRP A 117 11.94 -11.47 -11.74
N THR A 118 11.25 -12.27 -12.56
CA THR A 118 11.13 -12.00 -13.99
C THR A 118 10.05 -10.96 -14.27
N LYS A 119 10.09 -10.34 -15.46
CA LYS A 119 9.05 -9.39 -15.89
C LYS A 119 7.67 -10.05 -15.87
N GLU A 120 7.57 -11.28 -16.37
CA GLU A 120 6.31 -12.02 -16.48
C GLU A 120 5.73 -12.30 -15.09
N LYS A 121 6.56 -12.77 -14.16
CA LYS A 121 6.15 -13.03 -12.77
C LYS A 121 5.69 -11.74 -12.08
N PHE A 122 6.47 -10.67 -12.18
CA PHE A 122 6.12 -9.38 -11.62
C PHE A 122 4.76 -8.87 -12.12
N LEU A 123 4.55 -8.83 -13.45
CA LEU A 123 3.31 -8.30 -14.03
C LEU A 123 2.09 -9.17 -13.71
N SER A 124 2.25 -10.49 -13.73
CA SER A 124 1.17 -11.43 -13.39
C SER A 124 0.79 -11.37 -11.90
N SER A 125 1.76 -11.29 -11.00
CA SER A 125 1.52 -11.08 -9.57
C SER A 125 0.79 -9.75 -9.31
N LEU A 126 1.25 -8.66 -9.94
CA LEU A 126 0.60 -7.35 -9.79
C LEU A 126 -0.84 -7.36 -10.31
N SER A 127 -1.06 -8.00 -11.47
CA SER A 127 -2.40 -8.18 -12.04
C SER A 127 -3.32 -8.97 -11.10
N ALA A 128 -2.81 -10.04 -10.49
CA ALA A 128 -3.59 -10.89 -9.58
C ALA A 128 -4.00 -10.14 -8.31
N LEU A 129 -3.10 -9.33 -7.74
CA LEU A 129 -3.39 -8.49 -6.56
C LEU A 129 -4.49 -7.47 -6.86
N ILE A 130 -4.38 -6.76 -7.98
CA ILE A 130 -5.39 -5.77 -8.40
C ILE A 130 -6.74 -6.45 -8.63
N ALA A 131 -6.75 -7.59 -9.35
CA ALA A 131 -7.98 -8.34 -9.60
C ALA A 131 -8.62 -8.86 -8.30
N SER A 132 -7.83 -9.29 -7.32
CA SER A 132 -8.34 -9.71 -6.02
C SER A 132 -8.99 -8.55 -5.27
N LYS A 133 -8.38 -7.36 -5.30
CA LYS A 133 -8.96 -6.16 -4.68
C LYS A 133 -10.20 -5.65 -5.42
N ASP A 134 -10.22 -5.70 -6.75
CA ASP A 134 -11.40 -5.35 -7.57
C ASP A 134 -12.66 -6.12 -7.14
N GLN A 135 -12.51 -7.40 -6.80
CA GLN A 135 -13.59 -8.26 -6.31
C GLN A 135 -14.14 -7.84 -4.94
N ARG A 136 -13.41 -7.03 -4.16
CA ARG A 136 -13.87 -6.51 -2.86
C ARG A 136 -14.81 -5.32 -3.00
N PHE A 137 -14.93 -4.68 -4.17
CA PHE A 137 -15.77 -3.49 -4.36
C PHE A 137 -17.22 -3.66 -3.86
N PRO A 138 -17.94 -4.77 -4.14
CA PRO A 138 -19.31 -4.96 -3.65
C PRO A 138 -19.41 -5.10 -2.12
N LEU A 139 -18.28 -5.29 -1.43
CA LEU A 139 -18.19 -5.47 0.02
C LEU A 139 -17.80 -4.18 0.75
N LEU A 140 -17.55 -3.08 0.02
CA LEU A 140 -17.21 -1.79 0.61
C LEU A 140 -18.31 -1.34 1.58
N LYS A 141 -17.90 -0.99 2.79
CA LYS A 141 -18.77 -0.47 3.84
C LYS A 141 -18.98 1.03 3.65
N GLU A 142 -20.19 1.48 4.01
CA GLU A 142 -20.62 2.87 3.88
C GLU A 142 -20.43 3.49 2.49
N PRO A 143 -20.90 2.81 1.42
CA PRO A 143 -21.02 3.45 0.11
C PRO A 143 -21.99 4.64 0.18
N PRO A 144 -21.92 5.60 -0.76
CA PRO A 144 -21.15 5.55 -2.00
C PRO A 144 -19.74 6.16 -1.90
N TYR A 145 -18.86 5.69 -2.80
CA TYR A 145 -17.51 6.23 -3.03
C TYR A 145 -17.43 6.83 -4.44
N GLU A 146 -18.13 7.96 -4.64
CA GLU A 146 -18.28 8.64 -5.94
C GLU A 146 -16.97 9.22 -6.48
N GLY A 147 -15.98 9.43 -5.60
CA GLY A 147 -14.63 9.86 -5.97
C GLY A 147 -13.79 8.75 -6.61
N GLY A 148 -14.25 7.49 -6.53
CA GLY A 148 -13.62 6.33 -7.16
C GLY A 148 -13.04 5.31 -6.19
N TYR A 149 -12.48 4.25 -6.76
CA TYR A 149 -11.87 3.13 -6.05
C TYR A 149 -10.40 2.96 -6.46
N VAL A 150 -9.51 3.09 -5.48
CA VAL A 150 -8.06 3.09 -5.67
C VAL A 150 -7.43 1.88 -4.98
N VAL A 151 -6.53 1.20 -5.69
CA VAL A 151 -5.69 0.14 -5.13
C VAL A 151 -4.24 0.62 -5.05
N ILE A 152 -3.62 0.45 -3.90
CA ILE A 152 -2.20 0.71 -3.69
C ILE A 152 -1.53 -0.61 -3.39
N VAL A 153 -0.66 -1.03 -4.29
CA VAL A 153 0.25 -2.15 -4.07
C VAL A 153 1.56 -1.57 -3.54
N HIS A 154 2.08 -2.06 -2.43
CA HIS A 154 3.42 -1.71 -1.97
C HIS A 154 4.37 -2.91 -2.07
N THR A 155 5.66 -2.64 -2.18
CA THR A 155 6.68 -3.69 -2.11
C THR A 155 7.99 -3.12 -1.60
N ASP A 156 8.72 -3.94 -0.88
CA ASP A 156 10.08 -3.73 -0.43
C ASP A 156 11.00 -4.90 -0.78
N GLU A 157 10.56 -5.71 -1.76
CA GLU A 157 11.35 -6.75 -2.40
C GLU A 157 12.68 -6.16 -2.93
N PRO A 158 13.85 -6.57 -2.41
CA PRO A 158 15.13 -5.95 -2.79
C PRO A 158 15.50 -6.13 -4.26
N MET A 159 14.92 -7.14 -4.91
CA MET A 159 15.10 -7.45 -6.33
C MET A 159 14.16 -6.67 -7.24
N LEU A 160 13.30 -5.81 -6.68
CA LEU A 160 12.41 -4.88 -7.40
C LEU A 160 12.77 -3.40 -7.15
N PRO A 161 14.04 -2.96 -7.34
CA PRO A 161 14.37 -1.54 -7.23
C PRO A 161 13.71 -0.74 -8.36
N PHE A 162 13.61 0.59 -8.18
CA PHE A 162 12.97 1.51 -9.14
C PHE A 162 13.36 1.25 -10.60
N GLY A 163 14.66 1.09 -10.88
CA GLY A 163 15.15 0.85 -12.24
C GLY A 163 14.68 -0.46 -12.86
N ALA A 164 14.50 -1.52 -12.07
CA ALA A 164 13.96 -2.81 -12.55
C ALA A 164 12.46 -2.69 -12.83
N VAL A 165 11.71 -2.14 -11.87
CA VAL A 165 10.26 -1.93 -11.97
C VAL A 165 9.92 -1.04 -13.17
N ASN A 166 10.65 0.06 -13.36
CA ASN A 166 10.47 0.95 -14.50
C ASN A 166 10.63 0.21 -15.83
N ARG A 167 11.65 -0.66 -15.97
CA ARG A 167 11.85 -1.48 -17.19
C ARG A 167 10.72 -2.50 -17.38
N PHE A 168 10.21 -3.09 -16.32
CA PHE A 168 9.11 -4.05 -16.41
C PHE A 168 7.80 -3.38 -16.83
N LEU A 169 7.51 -2.20 -16.28
CA LEU A 169 6.27 -1.44 -16.57
C LEU A 169 6.33 -0.65 -17.87
N THR A 170 7.51 -0.27 -18.38
CA THR A 170 7.63 0.53 -19.61
C THR A 170 6.90 -0.15 -20.78
N GLY A 171 5.94 0.56 -21.36
CA GLY A 171 5.12 0.09 -22.48
C GLY A 171 4.09 -0.99 -22.14
N HIS A 172 3.90 -1.30 -20.86
CA HIS A 172 2.90 -2.25 -20.41
C HIS A 172 1.62 -1.53 -19.95
N SER A 173 0.47 -2.08 -20.32
CA SER A 173 -0.83 -1.70 -19.80
C SER A 173 -1.57 -2.93 -19.33
N PHE A 174 -2.10 -2.87 -18.11
CA PHE A 174 -2.90 -3.92 -17.50
C PHE A 174 -4.30 -3.93 -18.09
N GLU A 175 -4.97 -5.08 -18.06
CA GLU A 175 -6.40 -5.11 -18.34
C GLU A 175 -7.14 -4.26 -17.30
N LYS A 176 -8.10 -3.45 -17.75
CA LYS A 176 -8.87 -2.60 -16.85
C LYS A 176 -9.77 -3.45 -15.96
N PRO A 177 -9.63 -3.36 -14.62
CA PRO A 177 -10.55 -4.02 -13.70
C PRO A 177 -11.97 -3.43 -13.81
N LYS A 178 -12.96 -4.13 -13.25
CA LYS A 178 -14.36 -3.71 -13.40
C LYS A 178 -14.70 -2.46 -12.57
N HIS A 179 -14.09 -2.34 -11.41
CA HIS A 179 -14.43 -1.35 -10.38
C HIS A 179 -13.25 -0.46 -9.97
N VAL A 180 -12.01 -0.95 -10.04
CA VAL A 180 -10.82 -0.15 -9.72
C VAL A 180 -10.61 0.92 -10.79
N ASP A 181 -10.62 2.19 -10.37
CA ASP A 181 -10.41 3.34 -11.25
C ASP A 181 -8.92 3.63 -11.45
N ARG A 182 -8.12 3.48 -10.39
CA ARG A 182 -6.68 3.75 -10.40
C ARG A 182 -5.95 2.73 -9.55
N ALA A 183 -4.75 2.35 -9.99
CA ALA A 183 -3.85 1.55 -9.19
C ALA A 183 -2.45 2.14 -9.16
N PHE A 184 -1.79 2.04 -8.02
CA PHE A 184 -0.42 2.50 -7.82
C PHE A 184 0.45 1.36 -7.31
N LEU A 185 1.70 1.34 -7.75
CA LEU A 185 2.76 0.57 -7.11
C LEU A 185 3.68 1.53 -6.36
N LEU A 186 3.81 1.35 -5.05
CA LEU A 186 4.73 2.10 -4.19
C LEU A 186 5.93 1.23 -3.83
N LEU A 187 7.14 1.76 -4.02
CA LEU A 187 8.37 1.10 -3.61
C LEU A 187 8.85 1.61 -2.25
N SER A 188 9.76 0.86 -1.62
CA SER A 188 10.46 1.30 -0.42
C SER A 188 11.26 2.59 -0.66
N TYR A 189 11.61 3.27 0.44
CA TYR A 189 12.29 4.57 0.37
C TYR A 189 13.61 4.49 -0.40
N ASP A 190 13.77 5.36 -1.38
CA ASP A 190 14.98 5.50 -2.17
C ASP A 190 15.77 6.73 -1.66
N PRO A 191 16.95 6.54 -1.04
CA PRO A 191 17.75 7.65 -0.53
C PRO A 191 18.23 8.62 -1.61
N ALA A 192 18.38 8.17 -2.87
CA ALA A 192 18.80 9.04 -3.97
C ALA A 192 17.65 9.95 -4.42
N LEU A 193 16.41 9.48 -4.32
CA LEU A 193 15.20 10.25 -4.65
C LEU A 193 14.61 10.97 -3.43
N GLN A 194 15.09 10.65 -2.22
CA GLN A 194 14.62 11.14 -0.93
C GLN A 194 13.10 10.98 -0.72
N ARG A 195 12.54 9.90 -1.25
CA ARG A 195 11.10 9.58 -1.16
C ARG A 195 10.85 8.09 -1.43
N CYS A 196 9.61 7.66 -1.27
CA CYS A 196 9.15 6.35 -1.73
C CYS A 196 8.71 6.48 -3.20
N PRO A 197 9.46 5.95 -4.18
CA PRO A 197 9.09 6.07 -5.58
C PRO A 197 7.77 5.35 -5.86
N TYR A 198 6.96 5.88 -6.77
CA TYR A 198 5.71 5.26 -7.15
C TYR A 198 5.56 5.18 -8.67
N PHE A 199 4.70 4.27 -9.11
CA PHE A 199 4.21 4.15 -10.48
C PHE A 199 2.69 4.14 -10.46
N GLU A 200 2.06 5.01 -11.24
CA GLU A 200 0.65 4.82 -11.58
C GLU A 200 0.55 3.75 -12.67
N LEU A 201 -0.28 2.73 -12.45
CA LEU A 201 -0.39 1.58 -13.33
C LEU A 201 -1.39 1.89 -14.44
N ALA A 202 -0.92 1.82 -15.69
CA ALA A 202 -1.75 2.10 -16.85
C ALA A 202 -2.74 0.96 -17.12
N PHE A 203 -4.03 1.28 -17.24
CA PHE A 203 -5.04 0.34 -17.72
C PHE A 203 -5.31 0.53 -19.21
N LYS A 204 -5.64 -0.56 -19.91
CA LYS A 204 -6.14 -0.50 -21.28
C LYS A 204 -7.51 0.20 -21.28
N GLY A 205 -7.66 1.21 -22.14
CA GLY A 205 -8.89 1.97 -22.33
C GLY A 205 -9.96 1.21 -23.10
#